data_AF-A0AA35YDI2-F1
#
_entry.id   AF-A0AA35YDI2-F1
#
_cell.length_a   1.000
_cell.length_b   1.000
_cell.length_c   1.000
_cell.angle_alpha   90.00
_cell.angle_beta   90.00
_cell.angle_gamma   90.00
#
_symmetry.space_group_name_H-M   'P 1'
#
loop_
_entity.id
_entity.type
_entity.pdbx_description
1 polymer ?
#
loop_
_entity_poly.entity_id
_entity_poly.type
_entity_poly.pdbx_seq_one_letter_code
_entity_poly.pdbx_strand_id
1 'polypeptide(L)'
;MHANITTFLDDEDIETGEDLKPELGSTINSSRAFVIVLSRNYAASTWCPDELVLILEQQTYENKKCQWAQKIDRWNKELIEVVDLKGKDANGRLEVELIDEIVNDIFRKLQIP
;
A
#
# COMPACT_ATOMS: atom_id res chain seq x y z
N MET A 1 -12.40 18.35 5.49
CA MET A 1 -11.56 18.94 4.41
C MET A 1 -11.67 18.06 3.18
N HIS A 2 -11.93 18.59 1.99
CA HIS A 2 -11.68 17.84 0.76
C HIS A 2 -10.21 18.09 0.37
N ALA A 3 -9.34 17.11 0.61
CA ALA A 3 -7.88 17.27 0.47
C ALA A 3 -7.38 17.38 -0.98
N ASN A 4 -8.28 17.44 -1.97
CA ASN A 4 -7.98 17.44 -3.40
C ASN A 4 -7.03 16.30 -3.82
N ILE A 5 -7.25 15.11 -3.24
CA ILE A 5 -6.49 13.89 -3.54
C ILE A 5 -7.39 13.01 -4.41
N THR A 6 -6.90 12.65 -5.60
CA THR A 6 -7.53 11.61 -6.41
C THR A 6 -7.10 10.24 -5.88
N THR A 7 -8.07 9.40 -5.53
CA THR A 7 -7.82 8.07 -4.97
C THR A 7 -8.42 6.99 -5.88
N PHE A 8 -7.70 5.88 -6.00
CA PHE A 8 -8.25 4.62 -6.48
C PHE A 8 -8.45 3.72 -5.27
N LEU A 9 -9.66 3.19 -5.10
CA LEU A 9 -9.96 2.17 -4.11
C LEU A 9 -9.94 0.83 -4.83
N ASP A 10 -9.10 -0.08 -4.36
CA ASP A 10 -9.21 -1.47 -4.79
C ASP A 10 -10.44 -2.06 -4.12
N ASP A 11 -11.43 -2.44 -4.93
CA ASP A 11 -12.71 -2.95 -4.44
C ASP A 11 -12.55 -4.46 -4.26
N GLU A 12 -12.68 -4.97 -3.04
CA GLU A 12 -12.54 -6.42 -2.76
C GLU A 12 -13.76 -7.23 -3.27
N ASP A 13 -14.82 -6.55 -3.74
CA ASP A 13 -16.10 -7.14 -4.15
C ASP A 13 -16.11 -7.75 -5.56
N ILE A 14 -14.96 -7.89 -6.22
CA ILE A 14 -14.91 -8.51 -7.56
C ILE A 14 -14.75 -10.03 -7.45
N GLU A 15 -15.67 -10.71 -8.14
CA GLU A 15 -15.89 -12.15 -8.15
C GLU A 15 -14.61 -12.98 -8.17
N THR A 16 -14.48 -13.83 -7.16
CA THR A 16 -13.51 -14.93 -7.03
C THR A 16 -13.16 -15.57 -8.38
N GLY A 17 -11.98 -15.28 -8.95
CA GLY A 17 -11.41 -16.05 -10.07
C GLY A 17 -10.88 -15.29 -11.29
N GLU A 18 -10.93 -13.96 -11.36
CA GLU A 18 -10.32 -13.20 -12.47
C GLU A 18 -8.90 -12.73 -12.15
N ASP A 19 -7.95 -12.91 -13.09
CA ASP A 19 -6.57 -12.42 -13.00
C ASP A 19 -6.46 -10.95 -12.53
N LEU A 20 -5.33 -10.59 -11.91
CA LEU A 20 -4.99 -9.24 -11.47
C LEU A 20 -5.43 -8.21 -12.52
N LYS A 21 -6.34 -7.31 -12.13
CA LYS A 21 -6.99 -6.41 -13.07
C LYS A 21 -5.94 -5.61 -13.87
N PRO A 22 -6.02 -5.59 -15.22
CA PRO A 22 -5.12 -4.78 -16.05
C PRO A 22 -5.12 -3.30 -15.65
N GLU A 23 -6.25 -2.82 -15.14
CA GLU A 23 -6.46 -1.47 -14.63
C GLU A 23 -5.60 -1.17 -13.39
N LEU A 24 -5.36 -2.17 -12.54
CA LEU A 24 -4.56 -2.06 -11.32
C LEU A 24 -3.10 -1.74 -11.65
N GLY A 25 -2.51 -2.42 -12.63
CA GLY A 25 -1.13 -2.14 -13.07
C GLY A 25 -0.95 -0.72 -13.60
N SER A 26 -1.91 -0.22 -14.39
CA SER A 26 -1.88 1.15 -14.91
C SER A 26 -2.04 2.20 -13.80
N THR A 27 -2.85 1.89 -12.80
CA THR A 27 -3.11 2.75 -11.65
C THR A 27 -1.91 2.80 -10.72
N ILE A 28 -1.29 1.64 -10.46
CA ILE A 28 -0.02 1.53 -9.73
C ILE A 28 1.05 2.39 -10.40
N ASN A 29 1.16 2.33 -11.73
CA ASN A 29 2.18 3.11 -12.45
C ASN A 29 1.95 4.63 -12.40
N SER A 30 0.70 5.07 -12.35
CA SER A 30 0.33 6.50 -12.32
C SER A 30 0.18 7.07 -10.91
N SER A 31 0.22 6.23 -9.87
CA SER A 31 0.04 6.63 -8.48
C SER A 31 1.32 7.21 -7.88
N ARG A 32 1.16 8.30 -7.12
CA ARG A 32 2.26 8.98 -6.40
C ARG A 32 2.51 8.40 -5.00
N ALA A 33 1.50 7.76 -4.43
CA ALA A 33 1.56 7.12 -3.12
C ALA A 33 0.53 5.98 -3.06
N PHE A 34 0.77 5.04 -2.14
CA PHE A 34 -0.08 3.90 -1.87
C PHE A 34 -0.45 3.89 -0.39
N VAL A 35 -1.70 3.53 -0.09
CA VAL A 35 -2.18 3.30 1.28
C VAL A 35 -2.53 1.82 1.37
N ILE A 36 -1.76 1.06 2.15
CA ILE A 36 -1.95 -0.37 2.35
C ILE A 36 -2.64 -0.56 3.70
N VAL A 37 -3.80 -1.20 3.70
CA VAL A 37 -4.57 -1.50 4.93
C VAL A 37 -4.30 -2.95 5.34
N LEU A 38 -3.33 -3.14 6.24
CA LEU A 38 -3.04 -4.46 6.79
C LEU A 38 -4.12 -4.86 7.81
N SER A 39 -5.03 -5.73 7.39
CA SER A 39 -6.10 -6.28 8.22
C SER A 39 -5.77 -7.71 8.69
N ARG A 40 -6.58 -8.26 9.60
CA ARG A 40 -6.44 -9.66 10.06
C ARG A 40 -6.50 -10.66 8.89
N ASN A 41 -7.23 -10.35 7.84
CA ASN A 41 -7.47 -11.24 6.70
C ASN A 41 -6.55 -10.94 5.52
N TYR A 42 -5.72 -9.90 5.57
CA TYR A 42 -4.87 -9.48 4.46
C TYR A 42 -3.98 -10.62 3.94
N ALA A 43 -3.26 -11.31 4.84
CA ALA A 43 -2.40 -12.43 4.45
C ALA A 43 -3.16 -13.73 4.14
N ALA A 44 -4.45 -13.79 4.47
CA ALA A 44 -5.31 -14.93 4.15
C ALA A 44 -6.01 -14.76 2.80
N SER A 45 -6.04 -13.54 2.25
CA SER A 45 -6.49 -13.28 0.88
C SER A 45 -5.52 -13.91 -0.11
N THR A 46 -6.06 -14.49 -1.18
CA THR A 46 -5.26 -14.99 -2.30
C THR A 46 -4.71 -13.87 -3.18
N TRP A 47 -5.16 -12.62 -2.98
CA TRP A 47 -4.84 -11.48 -3.86
C TRP A 47 -3.98 -10.42 -3.18
N CYS A 48 -4.30 -10.05 -1.93
CA CYS A 48 -3.63 -8.93 -1.24
C CYS A 48 -2.10 -9.07 -1.13
N PRO A 49 -1.51 -10.28 -0.95
CA PRO A 49 -0.06 -10.45 -1.01
C PRO A 49 0.53 -10.17 -2.40
N ASP A 50 -0.15 -10.58 -3.48
CA ASP A 50 0.31 -10.37 -4.85
C ASP A 50 0.19 -8.90 -5.26
N GLU A 51 -0.88 -8.21 -4.85
CA GLU A 51 -1.03 -6.75 -4.98
C GLU A 51 0.11 -6.00 -4.29
N LEU A 52 0.48 -6.44 -3.08
CA LEU A 52 1.61 -5.86 -2.36
C LEU A 52 2.90 -6.02 -3.15
N VAL A 53 3.16 -7.20 -3.72
CA VAL A 53 4.34 -7.44 -4.57
C VAL A 53 4.35 -6.49 -5.77
N LEU A 54 3.23 -6.33 -6.48
CA LEU A 54 3.14 -5.43 -7.64
C LEU A 54 3.42 -3.97 -7.29
N ILE A 55 2.82 -3.46 -6.20
CA ILE A 55 3.06 -2.10 -5.71
C ILE A 55 4.54 -1.91 -5.39
N LEU A 56 5.16 -2.90 -4.73
CA LEU A 56 6.57 -2.87 -4.38
C LEU A 56 7.46 -2.91 -5.61
N GLU A 57 7.18 -3.78 -6.59
CA GLU A 57 7.92 -3.89 -7.85
C GLU A 57 7.91 -2.56 -8.62
N GLN A 58 6.78 -1.85 -8.70
CA GLN A 58 6.72 -0.55 -9.36
C GLN A 58 7.60 0.50 -8.67
N GLN A 59 7.70 0.48 -7.33
CA GLN A 59 8.60 1.36 -6.60
C GLN A 59 10.10 1.07 -6.86
N THR A 60 10.43 -0.08 -7.48
CA THR A 60 11.82 -0.50 -7.72
C THR A 60 12.41 -0.13 -9.09
N TYR A 61 11.58 0.22 -10.09
CA TYR A 61 11.98 -0.02 -11.49
C TYR A 61 13.06 0.89 -12.09
N GLU A 62 13.40 2.07 -11.56
CA GLU A 62 14.41 2.93 -12.24
C GLU A 62 15.60 3.46 -11.41
N ASN A 63 15.56 3.46 -10.07
CA ASN A 63 16.71 3.98 -9.31
C ASN A 63 16.98 3.31 -7.94
N LYS A 64 16.22 2.26 -7.59
CA LYS A 64 16.36 1.59 -6.28
C LYS A 64 16.47 0.07 -6.34
N LYS A 65 16.37 -0.57 -7.51
CA LYS A 65 16.40 -2.03 -7.69
C LYS A 65 17.53 -2.72 -6.93
N CYS A 66 18.78 -2.22 -6.99
CA CYS A 66 19.91 -2.83 -6.28
C CYS A 66 19.90 -2.57 -4.76
N GLN A 67 19.51 -1.38 -4.31
CA GLN A 67 19.43 -1.08 -2.87
C GLN A 67 18.25 -1.80 -2.21
N TRP A 68 17.16 -1.98 -2.93
CA TRP A 68 15.94 -2.57 -2.41
C TRP A 68 15.91 -4.09 -2.60
N ALA A 69 16.52 -4.67 -3.65
CA ALA A 69 16.75 -6.13 -3.70
C ALA A 69 17.61 -6.62 -2.52
N GLN A 70 18.62 -5.84 -2.11
CA GLN A 70 19.40 -6.13 -0.90
C GLN A 70 18.56 -6.00 0.39
N LYS A 71 17.60 -5.06 0.42
CA LYS A 71 16.65 -4.94 1.55
C LYS A 71 15.59 -6.04 1.51
N ILE A 72 15.12 -6.46 0.34
CA ILE A 72 14.14 -7.53 0.15
C ILE A 72 14.73 -8.90 0.47
N ASP A 73 15.98 -9.19 0.07
CA ASP A 73 16.65 -10.44 0.46
C ASP A 73 16.86 -10.51 1.96
N ARG A 74 17.09 -9.36 2.61
CA ARG A 74 17.08 -9.23 4.06
C ARG A 74 15.66 -9.39 4.62
N TRP A 75 14.66 -8.75 4.03
CA TRP A 75 13.27 -8.78 4.47
C TRP A 75 12.60 -10.14 4.30
N ASN A 76 12.83 -10.88 3.22
CA ASN A 76 12.31 -12.23 3.00
C ASN A 76 12.91 -13.23 4.00
N LYS A 77 14.15 -12.98 4.44
CA LYS A 77 14.78 -13.70 5.55
C LYS A 77 14.21 -13.29 6.92
N GLU A 78 13.56 -12.13 6.99
CA GLU A 78 13.01 -11.49 8.19
C GLU A 78 11.47 -11.29 8.09
N LEU A 79 10.72 -12.01 7.24
CA LEU A 79 9.26 -11.88 7.08
C LEU A 79 8.47 -12.26 8.37
N ILE A 80 9.19 -12.59 9.44
CA ILE A 80 8.71 -12.74 10.81
C ILE A 80 8.61 -11.36 11.52
N GLU A 81 9.24 -10.30 11.00
CA GLU A 81 9.24 -8.94 11.53
C GLU A 81 8.61 -7.92 10.57
N VAL A 82 7.31 -8.05 10.28
CA VAL A 82 6.46 -7.01 9.62
C VAL A 82 6.36 -5.71 10.49
N VAL A 83 7.24 -5.55 11.47
CA VAL A 83 7.21 -4.58 12.56
C VAL A 83 7.84 -3.23 12.19
N ASP A 84 8.66 -3.14 11.14
CA ASP A 84 9.46 -1.93 10.86
C ASP A 84 8.93 -1.03 9.72
N LEU A 85 7.73 -1.30 9.20
CA LEU A 85 7.00 -0.29 8.41
C LEU A 85 6.44 0.76 9.36
N LYS A 86 6.86 2.04 9.20
CA LYS A 86 6.22 3.15 9.90
C LYS A 86 4.76 3.26 9.45
N GLY A 87 3.86 2.73 10.26
CA GLY A 87 2.42 2.73 10.04
C GLY A 87 1.67 3.48 11.13
N LYS A 88 0.34 3.46 11.04
CA LYS A 88 -0.57 3.88 12.10
C LYS A 88 -1.39 2.66 12.52
N ASP A 89 -1.39 2.34 13.81
CA ASP A 89 -2.29 1.33 14.37
C ASP A 89 -3.70 1.94 14.51
N ALA A 90 -4.72 1.14 14.20
CA ALA A 90 -6.12 1.52 14.28
C ALA A 90 -6.79 1.04 15.59
N ASN A 91 -6.16 0.10 16.31
CA ASN A 91 -6.78 -0.56 17.45
C ASN A 91 -7.14 0.43 18.58
N GLY A 92 -8.42 0.46 18.98
CA GLY A 92 -8.92 1.30 20.07
C GLY A 92 -9.00 2.80 19.74
N ARG A 93 -8.82 3.20 18.47
CA ARG A 93 -8.87 4.60 18.04
C ARG A 93 -10.22 4.97 17.47
N LEU A 94 -10.59 6.25 17.57
CA LEU A 94 -11.74 6.79 16.83
C LEU A 94 -11.39 6.86 15.34
N GLU A 95 -12.27 6.27 14.53
CA GLU A 95 -12.09 6.19 13.08
C GLU A 95 -11.86 7.57 12.45
N VAL A 96 -12.64 8.56 12.87
CA VAL A 96 -12.55 9.94 12.35
C VAL A 96 -11.19 10.59 12.63
N GLU A 97 -10.61 10.35 13.80
CA GLU A 97 -9.31 10.92 14.18
C GLU A 97 -8.17 10.24 13.39
N LEU A 98 -8.25 8.91 13.24
CA LEU A 98 -7.27 8.15 12.48
C LEU A 98 -7.29 8.53 11.00
N ILE A 99 -8.48 8.66 10.40
CA ILE A 99 -8.64 9.08 9.01
C ILE A 99 -8.07 10.48 8.82
N ASP A 100 -8.40 11.43 9.69
CA ASP A 100 -7.86 12.79 9.61
C ASP A 100 -6.33 12.80 9.68
N GLU A 101 -5.71 11.99 10.55
CA GLU A 101 -4.26 11.86 10.61
C GLU A 101 -3.64 11.24 9.35
N ILE A 102 -4.28 10.20 8.78
CA ILE A 102 -3.83 9.56 7.55
C ILE A 102 -3.88 10.58 6.41
N VAL A 103 -5.01 11.26 6.23
CA VAL A 103 -5.21 12.26 5.17
C VAL A 103 -4.19 13.40 5.31
N ASN A 104 -3.97 13.91 6.52
CA ASN A 104 -2.99 14.96 6.77
C ASN A 104 -1.54 14.52 6.49
N ASP A 105 -1.17 13.28 6.84
CA ASP A 105 0.16 12.74 6.56
C ASP A 105 0.39 12.57 5.06
N ILE A 106 -0.61 12.06 4.33
CA ILE A 106 -0.56 11.94 2.87
C ILE A 106 -0.42 13.32 2.22
N PHE A 107 -1.26 14.28 2.63
CA PHE A 107 -1.23 15.64 2.10
C PHE A 107 0.16 16.29 2.26
N ARG A 108 0.76 16.18 3.45
CA ARG A 108 2.11 16.68 3.74
C ARG A 108 3.19 16.00 2.89
N LYS A 109 3.12 14.66 2.76
CA LYS A 109 4.11 13.88 2.00
C LYS A 109 4.01 14.12 0.51
N LEU A 110 2.80 14.31 -0.02
CA LEU A 110 2.56 14.58 -1.43
C LEU A 110 2.80 16.06 -1.80
N GLN A 111 3.07 16.93 -0.82
CA GLN A 111 3.31 18.36 -1.03
C GLN A 111 2.26 18.99 -1.96
N ILE A 112 0.99 18.61 -1.76
CA ILE A 112 -0.10 19.12 -2.57
C ILE A 112 -0.29 20.61 -2.21
N PRO A 113 -0.20 21.53 -3.18
CA PRO A 113 -0.34 22.97 -2.92
C PRO A 113 -1.76 23.36 -2.50
#